data_AF-A0A422PBR4-F1
#
_entry.id   AF-A0A422PBR4-F1
#
_cell.length_a   1.000
_cell.length_b   1.000
_cell.length_c   1.000
_cell.angle_alpha   90.00
_cell.angle_beta   90.00
_cell.angle_gamma   90.00
#
_symmetry.space_group_name_H-M   'P 1'
#
loop_
_entity.id
_entity.type
_entity.pdbx_description
1 polymer ?
#
loop_
_entity_poly.entity_id
_entity_poly.type
_entity_poly.pdbx_seq_one_letter_code
_entity_poly.pdbx_strand_id
1 'polypeptide(L)'
;MDFEIFHGIPLVTRALLLLSIASVVLVSFGVVHPVEIVFSPLLVFQEKQYWRLITNFFYFGQLDLNSILELHWLCVVSSSIEVQYFHRRKIDYCVTLFAAMSHLLLFRILRVVDTPYLSFSLCNALAYLFSRLLPDLEVNVFFLVTIPVRLLPFFFLATAIMFDVQRSIRLIVVEHFVGHILWYFLEIFPRITGLHPLRLQETFVR
;
A
#
# COMPACT_ATOMS: atom_id res chain seq x y z
N MET A 1 0.68 11.74 27.16
CA MET A 1 -0.37 12.56 26.55
C MET A 1 -0.51 12.18 25.08
N ASP A 2 -0.42 10.87 24.76
CA ASP A 2 -0.03 10.43 23.40
C ASP A 2 -0.82 9.21 22.88
N PHE A 3 -1.68 8.59 23.71
CA PHE A 3 -2.47 7.44 23.30
C PHE A 3 -3.77 7.79 22.57
N GLU A 4 -4.22 9.06 22.61
CA GLU A 4 -5.46 9.48 21.93
C GLU A 4 -5.28 9.63 20.42
N ILE A 5 -4.10 10.06 19.95
CA ILE A 5 -3.79 10.14 18.51
C ILE A 5 -3.89 8.75 17.88
N PHE A 6 -3.44 7.71 18.59
CA PHE A 6 -3.53 6.31 18.14
C PHE A 6 -4.93 5.71 18.21
N HIS A 7 -5.87 6.30 18.95
CA HIS A 7 -7.27 5.84 18.98
C HIS A 7 -8.09 6.40 17.81
N GLY A 8 -7.65 7.51 17.21
CA GLY A 8 -8.25 8.03 15.98
C GLY A 8 -7.92 7.20 14.73
N ILE A 9 -6.80 6.46 14.75
CA ILE A 9 -6.36 5.64 13.62
C ILE A 9 -7.07 4.27 13.65
N PRO A 10 -7.67 3.84 12.53
CA PRO A 10 -8.28 2.52 12.40
C PRO A 10 -7.32 1.36 12.69
N LEU A 11 -7.85 0.19 13.04
CA LEU A 11 -7.05 -0.89 13.62
C LEU A 11 -6.02 -1.44 12.64
N VAL A 12 -6.41 -1.69 11.39
CA VAL A 12 -5.52 -2.30 10.39
C VAL A 12 -4.49 -1.27 9.92
N THR A 13 -4.91 -0.03 9.64
CA THR A 13 -4.00 1.07 9.32
C THR A 13 -3.00 1.33 10.44
N ARG A 14 -3.43 1.28 11.71
CA ARG A 14 -2.53 1.43 12.85
C ARG A 14 -1.48 0.34 12.90
N ALA A 15 -1.87 -0.92 12.64
CA ALA A 15 -0.90 -2.02 12.56
C ALA A 15 0.10 -1.82 11.41
N LEU A 16 -0.37 -1.42 10.22
CA LEU A 16 0.50 -1.10 9.08
C LEU A 16 1.51 0.00 9.44
N LEU A 17 1.05 1.09 10.05
CA LEU A 17 1.91 2.22 10.43
C LEU A 17 2.90 1.84 11.52
N LEU A 18 2.48 1.12 12.56
CA LEU A 18 3.38 0.69 13.64
C LEU A 18 4.50 -0.21 13.11
N LEU A 19 4.17 -1.17 12.24
CA LEU A 19 5.15 -2.03 11.58
C LEU A 19 6.10 -1.21 10.69
N SER A 20 5.57 -0.23 9.97
CA SER A 20 6.36 0.59 9.06
C SER A 20 7.31 1.52 9.81
N ILE A 21 6.81 2.24 10.82
CA ILE A 21 7.60 3.09 11.71
C ILE A 21 8.67 2.26 12.43
N ALA A 22 8.31 1.10 12.99
CA ALA A 22 9.27 0.22 13.65
C ALA A 22 10.40 -0.20 12.69
N SER A 23 10.08 -0.55 11.45
CA SER A 23 11.09 -0.94 10.47
C SER A 23 12.05 0.21 10.11
N VAL A 24 11.52 1.43 9.91
CA VAL A 24 12.34 2.62 9.61
C VAL A 24 13.25 2.94 10.78
N VAL A 25 12.74 2.87 12.02
CA VAL A 25 13.52 3.08 13.24
C VAL A 25 14.62 2.02 13.38
N LEU A 26 14.27 0.73 13.32
CA LEU A 26 15.26 -0.35 13.48
C LEU A 26 16.42 -0.25 12.49
N VAL A 27 16.14 0.12 11.25
CA VAL A 27 17.17 0.31 10.23
C VAL A 27 17.98 1.60 10.47
N SER A 28 17.33 2.69 10.85
CA SER A 28 17.99 3.98 11.07
C SER A 28 18.93 3.96 12.29
N PHE A 29 18.62 3.15 13.30
CA PHE A 29 19.48 2.93 14.47
C PHE A 29 20.55 1.83 14.24
N GLY A 30 20.61 1.24 13.04
CA GLY A 30 21.61 0.22 12.69
C GLY A 30 21.38 -1.14 13.35
N VAL A 31 20.19 -1.39 13.90
CA VAL A 31 19.83 -2.69 14.49
C VAL A 31 19.62 -3.74 13.39
N VAL A 32 19.06 -3.33 12.25
CA VAL A 32 18.84 -4.18 11.07
C VAL A 32 19.47 -3.51 9.86
N HIS A 33 20.25 -4.25 9.07
CA HIS A 33 20.83 -3.71 7.86
C HIS A 33 19.78 -3.66 6.72
N PRO A 34 19.68 -2.57 5.91
CA PRO A 34 18.68 -2.46 4.85
C PRO A 34 18.65 -3.65 3.88
N VAL A 35 19.83 -4.22 3.59
CA VAL A 35 20.00 -5.40 2.72
C VAL A 35 19.26 -6.62 3.25
N GLU A 36 18.99 -6.73 4.55
CA GLU A 36 18.22 -7.83 5.13
C GLU A 36 16.72 -7.76 4.81
N ILE A 37 16.24 -6.57 4.45
CA ILE A 37 14.83 -6.31 4.14
C ILE A 37 14.56 -6.39 2.64
N VAL A 38 15.57 -6.15 1.79
CA VAL A 38 15.45 -6.17 0.33
C VAL A 38 14.78 -7.45 -0.16
N PHE A 39 13.79 -7.32 -1.04
CA PHE A 39 13.19 -8.49 -1.65
C PHE A 39 14.10 -9.06 -2.74
N SER A 40 14.56 -10.29 -2.55
CA SER A 40 15.33 -11.06 -3.54
C SER A 40 14.73 -12.46 -3.68
N PRO A 41 14.17 -12.83 -4.85
CA PRO A 41 13.61 -14.15 -5.08
C PRO A 41 14.64 -15.27 -4.81
N LEU A 42 15.90 -15.02 -5.14
CA LEU A 42 17.00 -15.97 -4.91
C LEU A 42 17.15 -16.28 -3.42
N LEU A 43 17.27 -15.25 -2.59
CA LEU A 43 17.45 -15.39 -1.13
C LEU A 43 16.19 -15.97 -0.46
N VAL A 44 15.01 -15.63 -0.97
CA VAL A 44 13.75 -16.15 -0.41
C VAL A 44 13.62 -17.64 -0.66
N PHE A 45 13.82 -18.10 -1.90
CA PHE A 45 13.51 -19.49 -2.27
C PHE A 45 14.70 -20.44 -2.11
N GLN A 46 15.94 -19.97 -2.33
CA GLN A 46 17.13 -20.83 -2.19
C GLN A 46 17.68 -20.80 -0.76
N GLU A 47 17.80 -19.61 -0.15
CA GLU A 47 18.36 -19.43 1.20
C GLU A 47 17.30 -19.45 2.31
N LYS A 48 16.04 -19.75 1.97
CA LYS A 48 14.91 -19.88 2.91
C LYS A 48 14.66 -18.64 3.78
N GLN A 49 15.00 -17.45 3.28
CA GLN A 49 14.81 -16.17 3.98
C GLN A 49 13.38 -15.63 3.80
N TYR A 50 12.38 -16.39 4.26
CA TYR A 50 10.96 -16.12 3.98
C TYR A 50 10.42 -14.81 4.56
N TRP A 51 11.03 -14.28 5.63
CA TRP A 51 10.61 -13.01 6.23
C TRP A 51 10.63 -11.84 5.23
N ARG A 52 11.52 -11.88 4.23
CA ARG A 52 11.62 -10.87 3.16
C ARG A 52 10.34 -10.74 2.33
N LEU A 53 9.48 -11.76 2.29
CA LEU A 53 8.17 -11.68 1.62
C LEU A 53 7.26 -10.64 2.27
N ILE A 54 7.44 -10.40 3.58
CA ILE A 54 6.55 -9.55 4.38
C ILE A 54 7.28 -8.25 4.74
N THR A 55 8.51 -8.32 5.25
CA THR A 55 9.23 -7.15 5.79
C THR A 55 9.49 -6.06 4.74
N ASN A 56 9.66 -6.41 3.46
CA ASN A 56 9.92 -5.47 2.38
C ASN A 56 8.78 -4.45 2.14
N PHE A 57 7.55 -4.76 2.57
CA PHE A 57 6.40 -3.88 2.42
C PHE A 57 6.31 -2.79 3.49
N PHE A 58 7.04 -2.94 4.60
CA PHE A 58 6.95 -2.02 5.74
C PHE A 58 8.08 -0.99 5.75
N TYR A 59 9.17 -1.23 5.02
CA TYR A 59 10.34 -0.35 5.03
C TYR A 59 10.25 0.77 3.99
N PHE A 60 10.13 2.02 4.45
CA PHE A 60 10.00 3.23 3.62
C PHE A 60 11.33 4.00 3.44
N GLY A 61 12.47 3.36 3.73
CA GLY A 61 13.78 4.01 3.67
C GLY A 61 14.30 4.44 5.04
N GLN A 62 15.40 5.18 5.04
CA GLN A 62 15.97 5.75 6.26
C GLN A 62 15.05 6.84 6.82
N LEU A 63 15.23 7.18 8.10
CA LEU A 63 14.48 8.25 8.75
C LEU A 63 14.86 9.62 8.16
N ASP A 64 14.16 10.01 7.10
CA ASP A 64 14.24 11.31 6.46
C ASP A 64 12.84 11.91 6.20
N LEU A 65 12.78 13.14 5.67
CA LEU A 65 11.52 13.80 5.36
C LEU A 65 10.67 13.00 4.37
N ASN A 66 11.30 12.32 3.42
CA ASN A 66 10.61 11.51 2.41
C ASN A 66 9.87 10.34 3.08
N SER A 67 10.54 9.59 3.96
CA SER A 67 9.93 8.49 4.70
C SER A 67 8.75 8.96 5.58
N ILE A 68 8.86 10.13 6.19
CA ILE A 68 7.79 10.72 7.03
C ILE A 68 6.58 11.08 6.17
N LEU A 69 6.80 11.75 5.03
CA LEU A 69 5.73 12.12 4.11
C LEU A 69 5.01 10.88 3.55
N GLU A 70 5.74 9.82 3.27
CA GLU A 70 5.20 8.57 2.73
C GLU A 70 4.44 7.76 3.78
N LEU A 71 4.93 7.71 5.02
CA LEU A 71 4.18 7.15 6.15
C LEU A 71 2.90 7.95 6.42
N HIS A 72 2.95 9.27 6.31
CA HIS A 72 1.77 10.12 6.40
C HIS A 72 0.78 9.82 5.25
N TRP A 73 1.28 9.70 4.02
CA TRP A 73 0.46 9.36 2.85
C TRP A 73 -0.21 8.00 3.01
N LEU A 74 0.53 6.98 3.45
CA LEU A 74 0.00 5.66 3.80
C LEU A 74 -1.09 5.78 4.87
N CYS A 75 -0.87 6.57 5.91
CA CYS A 75 -1.86 6.80 6.98
C CYS A 75 -3.15 7.38 6.42
N VAL A 76 -3.07 8.44 5.60
CA VAL A 76 -4.25 9.11 5.01
C VAL A 76 -5.03 8.17 4.09
N VAL A 77 -4.34 7.51 3.15
CA VAL A 77 -4.96 6.63 2.16
C VAL A 77 -5.56 5.40 2.81
N SER A 78 -4.77 4.71 3.65
CA SER A 78 -5.21 3.48 4.32
C SER A 78 -6.37 3.75 5.28
N SER A 79 -6.29 4.82 6.08
CA SER A 79 -7.37 5.16 7.03
C SER A 79 -8.66 5.52 6.29
N SER A 80 -8.57 6.25 5.17
CA SER A 80 -9.74 6.62 4.37
C SER A 80 -10.44 5.39 3.81
N ILE A 81 -9.67 4.44 3.26
CA ILE A 81 -10.20 3.17 2.77
C ILE A 81 -10.81 2.33 3.92
N GLU A 82 -10.12 2.18 5.05
CA GLU A 82 -10.59 1.35 6.18
C GLU A 82 -11.88 1.92 6.81
N VAL A 83 -11.95 3.24 7.03
CA VAL A 83 -13.09 3.87 7.70
C VAL A 83 -14.30 3.97 6.78
N GLN A 84 -14.11 4.46 5.56
CA GLN A 84 -15.22 4.87 4.71
C GLN A 84 -15.73 3.71 3.83
N TYR A 85 -14.83 2.89 3.29
CA TYR A 85 -15.22 1.77 2.43
C TYR A 85 -15.37 0.47 3.22
N PHE A 86 -14.37 0.07 4.00
CA PHE A 86 -14.41 -1.15 4.81
C PHE A 86 -15.00 -0.93 6.21
N HIS A 87 -15.99 -0.03 6.34
CA HIS A 87 -16.62 0.26 7.62
C HIS A 87 -17.10 -1.04 8.30
N ARG A 88 -16.57 -1.33 9.49
CA ARG A 88 -16.80 -2.57 10.26
C ARG A 88 -16.42 -3.88 9.54
N ARG A 89 -15.70 -3.83 8.41
CA ARG A 89 -15.26 -4.97 7.60
C ARG A 89 -13.73 -5.11 7.58
N LYS A 90 -13.13 -5.17 8.78
CA LYS A 90 -11.67 -5.16 8.96
C LYS A 90 -10.98 -6.36 8.33
N ILE A 91 -11.63 -7.54 8.37
CA ILE A 91 -11.07 -8.77 7.77
C ILE A 91 -10.99 -8.62 6.25
N ASP A 92 -12.03 -8.08 5.62
CA ASP A 92 -12.06 -7.83 4.17
C ASP A 92 -10.95 -6.86 3.75
N TYR A 93 -10.65 -5.85 4.59
CA TYR A 93 -9.54 -4.94 4.33
C TYR A 93 -8.19 -5.65 4.43
N CYS A 94 -7.96 -6.49 5.45
CA CYS A 94 -6.75 -7.32 5.56
C CYS A 94 -6.58 -8.25 4.36
N VAL A 95 -7.66 -8.87 3.89
CA VAL A 95 -7.65 -9.75 2.70
C VAL A 95 -7.31 -8.95 1.44
N THR A 96 -7.84 -7.73 1.32
CA THR A 96 -7.51 -6.81 0.21
C THR A 96 -6.04 -6.41 0.24
N LEU A 97 -5.48 -6.09 1.42
CA LEU A 97 -4.05 -5.80 1.58
C LEU A 97 -3.18 -7.00 1.22
N PHE A 98 -3.55 -8.19 1.69
CA PHE A 98 -2.86 -9.43 1.36
C PHE A 98 -2.89 -9.70 -0.16
N ALA A 99 -4.03 -9.49 -0.81
CA ALA A 99 -4.16 -9.59 -2.25
C ALA A 99 -3.29 -8.55 -2.97
N ALA A 100 -3.20 -7.31 -2.48
CA ALA A 100 -2.31 -6.30 -3.05
C ALA A 100 -0.84 -6.73 -2.96
N MET A 101 -0.40 -7.17 -1.78
CA MET A 101 0.96 -7.63 -1.52
C MET A 101 1.32 -8.86 -2.38
N SER A 102 0.38 -9.81 -2.55
CA SER A 102 0.62 -11.01 -3.35
C SER A 102 0.78 -10.70 -4.84
N HIS A 103 -0.03 -9.79 -5.41
CA HIS A 103 0.11 -9.35 -6.80
C HIS A 103 1.41 -8.58 -7.02
N LEU A 104 1.80 -7.71 -6.10
CA LEU A 104 3.07 -6.98 -6.19
C LEU A 104 4.28 -7.93 -6.11
N LEU A 105 4.26 -8.92 -5.22
CA LEU A 105 5.29 -9.97 -5.17
C LEU A 105 5.34 -10.76 -6.48
N LEU A 106 4.19 -11.12 -7.05
CA LEU A 106 4.13 -11.81 -8.33
C LEU A 106 4.78 -10.97 -9.44
N PHE A 107 4.42 -9.69 -9.57
CA PHE A 107 5.03 -8.81 -10.57
C PHE A 107 6.53 -8.59 -10.35
N ARG A 108 6.99 -8.60 -9.09
CA ARG A 108 8.41 -8.55 -8.75
C ARG A 108 9.15 -9.83 -9.15
N ILE A 109 8.57 -11.00 -8.92
CA ILE A 109 9.13 -12.31 -9.31
C ILE A 109 9.20 -12.42 -10.83
N LEU A 110 8.18 -11.96 -11.55
CA LEU A 110 8.13 -11.92 -13.01
C LEU A 110 9.04 -10.84 -13.64
N ARG A 111 9.81 -10.10 -12.81
CA ARG A 111 10.72 -9.02 -13.22
C ARG A 111 10.05 -7.85 -13.98
N VAL A 112 8.75 -7.65 -13.76
CA VAL A 112 8.01 -6.51 -14.31
C VAL A 112 8.32 -5.24 -13.50
N VAL A 113 8.43 -5.42 -12.17
CA VAL A 113 8.79 -4.38 -11.19
C VAL A 113 10.24 -4.61 -10.78
N ASP A 114 11.05 -3.55 -10.83
CA ASP A 114 12.46 -3.60 -10.43
C ASP A 114 12.81 -2.62 -9.31
N THR A 115 12.21 -2.84 -8.14
CA THR A 115 12.45 -2.08 -6.92
C THR A 115 12.94 -3.00 -5.79
N PRO A 116 13.84 -2.52 -4.91
CA PRO A 116 14.34 -3.33 -3.80
C PRO A 116 13.28 -3.58 -2.71
N TYR A 117 12.36 -2.64 -2.54
CA TYR A 117 11.28 -2.67 -1.54
C TYR A 117 9.94 -2.38 -2.24
N LEU A 118 8.87 -3.03 -1.80
CA LEU A 118 7.52 -2.87 -2.38
C LEU A 118 6.60 -2.00 -1.51
N SER A 119 7.13 -1.35 -0.47
CA SER A 119 6.40 -0.43 0.43
C SER A 119 5.75 0.72 -0.33
N PHE A 120 6.52 1.46 -1.12
CA PHE A 120 6.03 2.52 -2.00
C PHE A 120 5.03 2.00 -3.04
N SER A 121 5.30 0.82 -3.61
CA SER A 121 4.41 0.20 -4.59
C SER A 121 3.06 -0.17 -4.00
N LEU A 122 3.03 -0.66 -2.75
CA LEU A 122 1.80 -0.89 -2.01
C LEU A 122 1.04 0.42 -1.76
N CYS A 123 1.75 1.47 -1.37
CA CYS A 123 1.16 2.79 -1.14
C CYS A 123 0.50 3.35 -2.41
N ASN A 124 1.19 3.28 -3.56
CA ASN A 124 0.65 3.72 -4.85
C ASN A 124 -0.54 2.86 -5.33
N ALA A 125 -0.46 1.52 -5.17
CA ALA A 125 -1.58 0.64 -5.50
C ALA A 125 -2.82 0.96 -4.63
N LEU A 126 -2.63 1.26 -3.35
CA LEU A 126 -3.69 1.71 -2.45
C LEU A 126 -4.20 3.11 -2.82
N ALA A 127 -3.34 4.03 -3.24
CA ALA A 127 -3.75 5.35 -3.70
C ALA A 127 -4.62 5.26 -4.97
N TYR A 128 -4.28 4.35 -5.90
CA TYR A 128 -5.15 4.05 -7.02
C TYR A 128 -6.49 3.48 -6.55
N LEU A 129 -6.47 2.48 -5.66
CA LEU A 129 -7.70 1.88 -5.13
C LEU A 129 -8.58 2.95 -4.46
N PHE A 130 -7.98 3.83 -3.66
CA PHE A 130 -8.64 4.97 -3.03
C PHE A 130 -9.32 5.89 -4.05
N SER A 131 -8.62 6.23 -5.14
CA SER A 131 -9.17 7.05 -6.24
C SER A 131 -10.46 6.49 -6.86
N ARG A 132 -10.63 5.16 -6.82
CA ARG A 132 -11.75 4.45 -7.44
C ARG A 132 -12.87 4.14 -6.46
N LEU A 133 -12.54 3.89 -5.19
CA LEU A 133 -13.53 3.60 -4.15
C LEU A 133 -14.20 4.85 -3.61
N LEU A 134 -13.45 5.96 -3.49
CA LEU A 134 -13.91 7.19 -2.85
C LEU A 134 -13.65 8.41 -3.76
N PRO A 135 -14.16 8.42 -5.01
CA PRO A 135 -13.81 9.40 -6.03
C PRO A 135 -14.31 10.83 -5.75
N ASP A 136 -15.29 10.99 -4.86
CA ASP A 136 -15.96 12.26 -4.58
C ASP A 136 -15.32 13.01 -3.39
N LEU A 137 -14.33 12.38 -2.74
CA LEU A 137 -13.55 13.03 -1.70
C LEU A 137 -12.46 13.92 -2.29
N GLU A 138 -11.98 14.85 -1.46
CA GLU A 138 -10.78 15.62 -1.71
C GLU A 138 -9.70 15.20 -0.70
N VAL A 139 -8.45 15.25 -1.14
CA VAL A 139 -7.30 14.93 -0.29
C VAL A 139 -6.21 15.99 -0.47
N ASN A 140 -5.55 16.32 0.63
CA ASN A 140 -4.35 17.13 0.59
C ASN A 140 -3.13 16.22 0.39
N VAL A 141 -2.45 16.38 -0.74
CA VAL A 141 -1.24 15.63 -1.07
C VAL A 141 -0.04 16.35 -0.46
N PHE A 142 0.63 15.69 0.48
CA PHE A 142 1.85 16.14 1.17
C PHE A 142 1.77 17.56 1.78
N PHE A 143 0.59 18.00 2.24
CA PHE A 143 0.34 19.35 2.79
C PHE A 143 0.50 20.50 1.77
N LEU A 144 0.65 20.19 0.48
CA LEU A 144 0.96 21.17 -0.57
C LEU A 144 -0.26 21.53 -1.41
N VAL A 145 -1.01 20.52 -1.86
CA VAL A 145 -2.07 20.70 -2.84
C VAL A 145 -3.30 19.86 -2.49
N THR A 146 -4.46 20.49 -2.47
CA THR A 146 -5.75 19.79 -2.34
C THR A 146 -6.26 19.47 -3.73
N ILE A 147 -6.48 18.18 -4.00
CA ILE A 147 -7.05 17.72 -5.27
C ILE A 147 -8.16 16.70 -5.01
N PRO A 148 -9.13 16.57 -5.93
CA PRO A 148 -10.11 15.50 -5.86
C PRO A 148 -9.42 14.14 -6.00
N VAL A 149 -9.83 13.19 -5.16
CA VAL A 149 -9.24 11.85 -5.03
C VAL A 149 -9.27 11.08 -6.35
N ARG A 150 -10.30 11.30 -7.19
CA ARG A 150 -10.39 10.76 -8.56
C ARG A 150 -9.18 11.11 -9.45
N LEU A 151 -8.55 12.26 -9.24
CA LEU A 151 -7.43 12.72 -10.05
C LEU A 151 -6.07 12.22 -9.55
N LEU A 152 -5.99 11.56 -8.38
CA LEU A 152 -4.73 11.04 -7.82
C LEU A 152 -3.92 10.19 -8.81
N PRO A 153 -4.50 9.24 -9.57
CA PRO A 153 -3.71 8.42 -10.49
C PRO A 153 -3.00 9.24 -11.55
N PHE A 154 -3.67 10.29 -12.04
CA PHE A 154 -3.13 11.21 -13.04
C PHE A 154 -2.12 12.18 -12.42
N PHE A 155 -2.36 12.63 -11.19
CA PHE A 155 -1.43 13.47 -10.45
C PHE A 155 -0.07 12.77 -10.27
N PHE A 156 -0.05 11.53 -9.77
CA PHE A 156 1.20 10.78 -9.58
C PHE A 156 1.93 10.49 -10.89
N LEU A 157 1.18 10.20 -11.96
CA LEU A 157 1.76 10.00 -13.29
C LEU A 157 2.37 11.30 -13.83
N ALA A 158 1.67 12.43 -13.69
CA ALA A 158 2.15 13.74 -14.12
C ALA A 158 3.41 14.16 -13.35
N THR A 159 3.44 13.96 -12.02
CA THR A 159 4.65 14.23 -11.23
C THR A 159 5.83 13.39 -11.68
N ALA A 160 5.62 12.10 -11.97
CA ALA A 160 6.70 11.23 -12.44
C ALA A 160 7.28 11.66 -13.80
N ILE A 161 6.44 12.17 -14.69
CA ILE A 161 6.85 12.74 -15.99
C ILE A 161 7.62 14.06 -15.78
N MET A 162 7.12 14.95 -14.92
CA MET A 162 7.75 16.25 -14.67
C MET A 162 9.15 16.14 -14.09
N PHE A 163 9.41 15.16 -13.22
CA PHE A 163 10.72 14.93 -12.62
C PHE A 163 11.63 14.00 -13.47
N ASP A 164 11.25 13.70 -14.72
CA ASP A 164 11.94 12.81 -15.68
C ASP A 164 12.37 11.46 -15.09
N VAL A 165 11.54 10.91 -14.21
CA VAL A 165 11.82 9.60 -13.60
C VAL A 165 11.22 8.51 -14.49
N GLN A 166 11.81 8.28 -15.66
CA GLN A 166 11.29 7.29 -16.64
C GLN A 166 11.13 5.88 -16.07
N ARG A 167 12.02 5.45 -15.16
CA ARG A 167 11.87 4.18 -14.44
C ARG A 167 10.64 4.15 -13.52
N SER A 168 10.18 5.31 -13.04
CA SER A 168 8.99 5.45 -12.19
C SER A 168 7.69 5.25 -12.96
N ILE A 169 7.61 5.69 -14.23
CA ILE A 169 6.36 5.60 -15.01
C ILE A 169 5.89 4.14 -15.18
N ARG A 170 6.80 3.23 -15.55
CA ARG A 170 6.46 1.81 -15.69
C ARG A 170 5.99 1.20 -14.38
N LEU A 171 6.63 1.57 -13.26
CA LEU A 171 6.26 1.09 -11.93
C LEU A 171 4.86 1.58 -11.54
N ILE A 172 4.61 2.88 -11.71
CA ILE A 172 3.30 3.50 -11.43
C ILE A 172 2.19 2.83 -12.24
N VAL A 173 2.41 2.56 -13.53
CA VAL A 173 1.40 1.88 -14.36
C VAL A 173 1.07 0.47 -13.83
N VAL A 174 2.08 -0.28 -13.37
CA VAL A 174 1.87 -1.62 -12.78
C VAL A 174 1.16 -1.52 -11.44
N GLU A 175 1.50 -0.54 -10.61
CA GLU A 175 0.86 -0.28 -9.32
C GLU A 175 -0.61 0.11 -9.49
N HIS A 176 -0.91 0.97 -10.47
CA HIS A 176 -2.28 1.32 -10.87
C HIS A 176 -3.04 0.10 -11.40
N PHE A 177 -2.37 -0.77 -12.15
CA PHE A 177 -2.96 -2.01 -12.62
C PHE A 177 -3.31 -2.96 -11.46
N VAL A 178 -2.43 -3.11 -10.47
CA VAL A 178 -2.73 -3.87 -9.23
C VAL A 178 -3.95 -3.26 -8.52
N GLY A 179 -3.96 -1.93 -8.32
CA GLY A 179 -5.10 -1.24 -7.74
C GLY A 179 -6.39 -1.45 -8.52
N HIS A 180 -6.33 -1.49 -9.86
CA HIS A 180 -7.46 -1.75 -10.74
C HIS A 180 -8.00 -3.18 -10.61
N ILE A 181 -7.10 -4.17 -10.51
CA ILE A 181 -7.49 -5.57 -10.24
C ILE A 181 -8.27 -5.66 -8.93
N LEU A 182 -7.75 -5.05 -7.85
CA LEU A 182 -8.42 -5.04 -6.55
C LEU A 182 -9.79 -4.37 -6.63
N TRP A 183 -9.88 -3.20 -7.28
CA TRP A 183 -11.14 -2.50 -7.48
C TRP A 183 -12.15 -3.34 -8.29
N TYR A 184 -11.70 -4.01 -9.34
CA TYR A 184 -12.53 -4.90 -10.15
C TYR A 184 -13.12 -6.02 -9.29
N PHE A 185 -12.30 -6.70 -8.48
CA PHE A 185 -12.77 -7.79 -7.61
C PHE A 185 -13.62 -7.32 -6.43
N LEU A 186 -13.48 -6.09 -5.97
CA LEU A 186 -14.30 -5.51 -4.90
C LEU A 186 -15.66 -5.00 -5.39
N GLU A 187 -15.72 -4.35 -6.55
CA GLU A 187 -16.89 -3.61 -7.01
C GLU A 187 -17.56 -4.22 -8.26
N ILE A 188 -16.80 -4.62 -9.27
CA ILE A 188 -17.37 -5.06 -10.55
C ILE A 188 -17.74 -6.55 -10.50
N PHE A 189 -16.77 -7.39 -10.15
CA PHE A 189 -16.93 -8.84 -10.19
C PHE A 189 -18.13 -9.34 -9.36
N PRO A 190 -18.38 -8.81 -8.14
CA PRO A 190 -19.53 -9.25 -7.37
C PRO A 190 -20.87 -8.76 -7.93
N ARG A 191 -20.91 -7.60 -8.60
CA ARG A 191 -22.15 -7.12 -9.26
C ARG A 191 -22.54 -7.98 -10.45
N ILE A 192 -21.57 -8.61 -11.13
CA ILE A 192 -21.81 -9.48 -12.28
C ILE A 192 -22.15 -10.91 -11.83
N THR A 193 -21.38 -11.46 -10.90
CA THR A 193 -21.44 -12.90 -10.56
C THR A 193 -22.18 -13.20 -9.27
N GLY A 194 -22.41 -12.20 -8.42
CA GLY A 194 -22.89 -12.38 -7.04
C GLY A 194 -21.86 -12.98 -6.09
N LEU A 195 -20.66 -13.34 -6.56
CA LEU A 195 -19.58 -13.88 -5.74
C LEU A 195 -18.73 -12.75 -5.17
N HIS A 196 -18.43 -12.81 -3.87
CA HIS A 196 -17.61 -11.82 -3.18
C HIS A 196 -16.24 -12.39 -2.79
N PRO A 197 -15.26 -12.51 -3.72
CA PRO A 197 -13.98 -13.17 -3.45
C PRO A 197 -13.14 -12.49 -2.37
N LEU A 198 -13.30 -11.17 -2.21
CA LEU A 198 -12.56 -10.37 -1.22
C LEU A 198 -13.40 -9.99 0.01
N ARG A 199 -14.67 -10.44 0.10
CA ARG A 199 -15.50 -10.24 1.31
C ARG A 199 -15.64 -11.55 2.07
N LEU A 200 -14.63 -11.88 2.88
CA LEU A 200 -14.63 -13.10 3.67
C LEU A 200 -15.42 -12.94 4.98
N GLN A 201 -15.53 -11.71 5.50
CA GLN A 201 -16.16 -11.48 6.79
C GLN A 201 -17.65 -11.87 6.81
N GLU A 202 -18.35 -11.70 5.70
CA GLU A 202 -19.76 -12.14 5.57
C GLU A 202 -19.90 -13.67 5.63
N THR A 203 -18.89 -14.41 5.17
CA THR A 203 -18.86 -15.87 5.19
C THR A 203 -18.60 -16.43 6.59
N PHE A 204 -17.79 -15.75 7.41
CA PHE A 204 -17.45 -16.19 8.77
C PHE A 204 -18.50 -15.80 9.84
N VAL A 205 -19.45 -14.94 9.50
CA VAL A 205 -20.50 -14.45 10.42
C VAL A 205 -21.85 -15.19 10.23
N ARG A 206 -21.96 -16.07 9.24
CA ARG A 206 -23.09 -17.01 9.07
C ARG A 206 -22.84 -18.30 9.84
#